data_AF-A0A6J8DEY1-F1
#
_entry.id   AF-A0A6J8DEY1-F1
#
_cell.length_a   1.000
_cell.length_b   1.000
_cell.length_c   1.000
_cell.angle_alpha   90.00
_cell.angle_beta   90.00
_cell.angle_gamma   90.00
#
_symmetry.space_group_name_H-M   'P 1'
#
loop_
_entity.id
_entity.type
_entity.pdbx_description
1 polymer ?
#
loop_
_entity_poly.entity_id
_entity_poly.type
_entity_poly.pdbx_seq_one_letter_code
_entity_poly.pdbx_strand_id
1 'polypeptide(L)'
;MIAKDSIQTDSPVGKSDHCMINFDFCCYFNNEKTSGDRFSYFRGNYELFNESLNNINWDVLLSNKNVEEMWKSFSSVMSENIDRFIPKKKTIRKFISPPLWMDRATKSAIVKKRKSWKKYKYLRNNLPYAKYVKDRNECTNAVRNAKLSFEQKVALESKINVKSFWNYVNSKLKTGSGIGTLEKPDGTLASSTADKVEVLNQFFTSVFTHRGDLKDYDTNSESNNFLDDINICQEDVLTKLNKLKTDKSA
;
A
#
# COMPACT_ATOMS: atom_id res chain seq x y z
N MET A 1 -14.58 9.75 27.64
CA MET A 1 -15.08 9.20 28.92
C MET A 1 -14.80 7.70 28.90
N ILE A 2 -13.87 7.19 29.71
CA ILE A 2 -13.55 5.76 29.77
C ILE A 2 -14.74 5.08 30.47
N ALA A 3 -15.48 4.23 29.76
CA ALA A 3 -16.52 3.42 30.38
C ALA A 3 -15.81 2.44 31.34
N LYS A 4 -16.12 2.55 32.65
CA LYS A 4 -15.53 1.72 33.72
C LYS A 4 -15.67 0.20 33.46
N ASP A 5 -16.60 -0.22 32.61
CA ASP A 5 -16.89 -1.62 32.28
C ASP A 5 -15.99 -2.23 31.18
N SER A 6 -15.05 -1.47 30.61
CA SER A 6 -14.17 -1.95 29.53
C SER A 6 -12.79 -2.46 29.98
N ILE A 7 -12.48 -2.39 31.29
CA ILE A 7 -11.16 -2.73 31.81
C ILE A 7 -11.05 -4.25 32.10
N GLN A 8 -10.22 -4.95 31.33
CA GLN A 8 -9.94 -6.39 31.48
C GLN A 8 -8.49 -6.62 31.94
N THR A 9 -8.28 -7.57 32.86
CA THR A 9 -6.93 -7.97 33.28
C THR A 9 -6.48 -9.28 32.65
N ASP A 10 -5.40 -9.22 31.88
CA ASP A 10 -4.81 -10.34 31.15
C ASP A 10 -3.58 -10.92 31.86
N SER A 11 -3.10 -12.06 31.37
CA SER A 11 -1.88 -12.69 31.88
C SER A 11 -0.68 -11.76 31.75
N PRO A 12 0.27 -11.77 32.71
CA PRO A 12 1.50 -10.98 32.61
C PRO A 12 2.28 -11.19 31.32
N VAL A 13 3.05 -10.16 30.94
CA VAL A 13 4.01 -10.26 29.84
C VAL A 13 5.24 -11.01 30.33
N GLY A 14 5.53 -12.15 29.70
CA GLY A 14 6.70 -12.96 30.04
C GLY A 14 6.71 -13.42 31.50
N LYS A 15 7.74 -13.00 32.26
CA LYS A 15 7.90 -13.31 33.68
C LYS A 15 7.50 -12.17 34.62
N SER A 16 6.94 -11.08 34.10
CA SER A 16 6.49 -9.97 34.93
C SER A 16 5.46 -10.43 35.98
N ASP A 17 5.50 -9.77 37.12
CA ASP A 17 4.56 -9.84 38.23
C ASP A 17 3.32 -8.95 37.99
N HIS A 18 3.41 -7.97 37.09
CA HIS A 18 2.30 -7.11 36.71
C HIS A 18 1.36 -7.79 35.72
N CYS A 19 0.05 -7.72 35.98
CA CYS A 19 -0.96 -8.15 35.00
C CYS A 19 -1.11 -7.10 33.89
N MET A 20 -1.42 -7.55 32.67
CA MET A 20 -1.76 -6.62 31.60
C MET A 20 -3.17 -6.06 31.83
N ILE A 21 -3.33 -4.75 31.63
CA ILE A 21 -4.63 -4.09 31.67
C ILE A 21 -4.99 -3.75 30.22
N ASN A 22 -6.06 -4.35 29.72
CA ASN A 22 -6.65 -4.01 28.43
C ASN A 22 -7.87 -3.14 28.70
N PHE A 23 -8.00 -2.04 27.98
CA PHE A 23 -9.20 -1.21 28.02
C PHE A 23 -9.39 -0.59 26.64
N ASP A 24 -10.65 -0.33 26.31
CA ASP A 24 -10.99 0.33 25.06
C ASP A 24 -10.98 1.85 25.29
N PHE A 25 -10.19 2.55 24.50
CA PHE A 25 -10.09 3.99 24.53
C PHE A 25 -10.60 4.56 23.21
N CYS A 26 -11.76 5.21 23.25
CA CYS A 26 -12.31 5.94 22.11
C CYS A 26 -11.61 7.29 21.99
N CYS A 27 -10.58 7.34 21.13
CA CYS A 27 -9.99 8.58 20.68
C CYS A 27 -10.61 9.01 19.34
N TYR A 28 -10.89 10.30 19.19
CA TYR A 28 -11.23 10.89 17.91
C TYR A 28 -9.94 11.10 17.13
N PHE A 29 -9.66 10.23 16.18
CA PHE A 29 -8.60 10.45 15.21
C PHE A 29 -9.22 10.42 13.82
N ASN A 30 -8.87 11.40 12.98
CA ASN A 30 -9.22 11.38 11.57
C ASN A 30 -8.42 10.27 10.90
N ASN A 31 -8.93 9.05 10.99
CA ASN A 31 -8.45 7.96 10.16
C ASN A 31 -9.04 8.22 8.76
N GLU A 32 -8.27 8.82 7.87
CA GLU A 32 -8.67 8.89 6.47
C GLU A 32 -8.95 7.47 6.00
N LYS A 33 -10.24 7.20 5.73
CA LYS A 33 -10.69 5.88 5.34
C LYS A 33 -10.08 5.58 3.96
N THR A 34 -9.00 4.80 3.92
CA THR A 34 -8.51 4.20 2.66
C THR A 34 -9.42 3.07 2.16
N SER A 35 -10.63 2.93 2.71
CA SER A 35 -11.67 2.02 2.20
C SER A 35 -12.33 2.64 0.97
N GLY A 36 -11.58 2.71 -0.12
CA GLY A 36 -12.12 2.94 -1.45
C GLY A 36 -12.49 1.61 -2.10
N ASP A 37 -13.51 1.65 -2.95
CA ASP A 37 -13.69 0.64 -3.97
C ASP A 37 -12.46 0.66 -4.88
N ARG A 38 -11.84 -0.51 -5.09
CA ARG A 38 -10.75 -0.65 -6.05
C ARG A 38 -11.26 -1.39 -7.27
N PHE A 39 -10.92 -0.91 -8.46
CA PHE A 39 -11.18 -1.66 -9.68
C PHE A 39 -10.42 -2.98 -9.69
N SER A 40 -11.09 -4.02 -10.16
CA SER A 40 -10.50 -5.33 -10.40
C SER A 40 -10.22 -5.49 -11.89
N TYR A 41 -9.19 -4.81 -12.39
CA TYR A 41 -8.79 -4.82 -13.81
C TYR A 41 -8.70 -6.23 -14.40
N PHE A 42 -8.12 -7.20 -13.68
CA PHE A 42 -8.05 -8.60 -14.12
C PHE A 42 -9.42 -9.26 -14.40
N ARG A 43 -10.52 -8.71 -13.87
CA ARG A 43 -11.89 -9.23 -14.07
C ARG A 43 -12.72 -8.33 -14.99
N GLY A 44 -12.12 -7.35 -15.64
CA GLY A 44 -12.82 -6.47 -16.58
C GLY A 44 -13.30 -7.24 -17.80
N ASN A 45 -14.47 -6.87 -18.32
CA ASN A 45 -14.92 -7.35 -19.63
C ASN A 45 -14.28 -6.48 -20.71
N TYR A 46 -13.07 -6.87 -21.13
CA TYR A 46 -12.30 -6.11 -22.12
C TYR A 46 -12.85 -6.22 -23.54
N GLU A 47 -13.65 -7.23 -23.84
CA GLU A 47 -14.28 -7.38 -25.16
C GLU A 47 -15.29 -6.25 -25.40
N LEU A 48 -16.25 -6.07 -24.48
CA LEU A 48 -17.21 -4.95 -24.52
C LEU A 48 -16.53 -3.59 -24.32
N PHE A 49 -15.47 -3.54 -23.50
CA PHE A 49 -14.70 -2.32 -23.32
C PHE A 49 -14.09 -1.86 -24.64
N ASN A 50 -13.44 -2.76 -25.38
CA ASN A 50 -12.80 -2.44 -26.65
C ASN A 50 -13.84 -2.12 -27.74
N GLU A 51 -14.95 -2.85 -27.77
CA GLU A 51 -16.07 -2.55 -28.68
C GLU A 51 -16.61 -1.13 -28.45
N SER A 52 -16.83 -0.76 -27.19
CA SER A 52 -17.26 0.59 -26.81
C SER A 52 -16.29 1.67 -27.29
N LEU A 53 -14.99 1.47 -27.12
CA LEU A 53 -13.97 2.42 -27.60
C LEU A 53 -13.88 2.50 -29.13
N ASN A 54 -14.06 1.37 -29.83
CA ASN A 54 -14.04 1.32 -31.29
C ASN A 54 -15.25 2.03 -31.92
N ASN A 55 -16.38 2.05 -31.20
CA ASN A 55 -17.60 2.73 -31.66
C ASN A 55 -17.55 4.26 -31.49
N ILE A 56 -16.53 4.79 -30.82
CA ILE A 56 -16.36 6.24 -30.62
C ILE A 56 -15.62 6.84 -31.80
N ASN A 57 -16.21 7.87 -32.41
CA ASN A 57 -15.53 8.68 -33.41
C ASN A 57 -14.57 9.66 -32.71
N TRP A 58 -13.32 9.24 -32.55
CA TRP A 58 -12.27 10.01 -31.87
C TRP A 58 -11.91 11.29 -32.60
N ASP A 59 -11.93 11.29 -33.95
CA ASP A 59 -11.63 12.47 -34.74
C ASP A 59 -12.62 13.58 -34.44
N VAL A 60 -13.92 13.26 -34.42
CA VAL A 60 -14.96 14.23 -34.07
C VAL A 60 -14.87 14.64 -32.60
N LEU A 61 -14.66 13.68 -31.69
CA LEU A 61 -14.62 13.94 -30.25
C LEU A 61 -13.45 14.86 -29.87
N LEU A 62 -12.31 14.73 -30.54
CA LEU A 62 -11.08 15.46 -30.24
C LEU A 62 -10.86 16.66 -31.16
N SER A 63 -11.63 16.79 -32.26
CA SER A 63 -11.54 17.94 -33.17
C SER A 63 -11.77 19.28 -32.46
N ASN A 64 -11.10 20.32 -32.94
CA ASN A 64 -11.26 21.72 -32.51
C ASN A 64 -11.06 21.97 -31.00
N LYS A 65 -10.33 21.08 -30.31
CA LYS A 65 -9.99 21.20 -28.89
C LYS A 65 -8.51 21.47 -28.71
N ASN A 66 -8.16 22.18 -27.64
CA ASN A 66 -6.76 22.26 -27.23
C ASN A 66 -6.30 20.95 -26.55
N VAL A 67 -5.00 20.79 -26.37
CA VAL A 67 -4.40 19.57 -25.80
C VAL A 67 -5.01 19.19 -24.45
N GLU A 68 -5.28 20.17 -23.59
CA GLU A 68 -5.85 19.97 -22.26
C GLU A 68 -7.31 19.49 -22.34
N GLU A 69 -8.11 20.07 -23.24
CA GLU A 69 -9.49 19.66 -23.50
C GLU A 69 -9.60 18.29 -24.16
N MET A 70 -8.67 17.97 -25.07
CA MET A 70 -8.54 16.65 -25.68
C MET A 70 -8.25 15.60 -24.59
N TRP A 71 -7.27 15.88 -23.73
CA TRP A 71 -6.92 14.99 -22.61
C TRP A 71 -8.08 14.79 -21.64
N LYS A 72 -8.78 15.86 -21.26
CA LYS A 72 -9.98 15.76 -20.40
C LYS A 72 -11.07 14.91 -21.04
N SER A 73 -11.33 15.12 -22.33
CA SER A 73 -12.33 14.35 -23.08
C SER A 73 -11.98 12.86 -23.11
N PHE A 74 -10.72 12.54 -23.48
CA PHE A 74 -10.21 11.17 -23.48
C PHE A 74 -10.29 10.52 -22.09
N SER A 75 -9.79 11.21 -21.06
CA SER A 75 -9.76 10.72 -19.69
C SER A 75 -11.17 10.47 -19.14
N SER A 76 -12.13 11.32 -19.50
CA SER A 76 -13.54 11.13 -19.15
C SER A 76 -14.12 9.86 -19.77
N VAL A 77 -13.94 9.67 -21.08
CA VAL A 77 -14.40 8.47 -21.79
C VAL A 77 -13.77 7.21 -21.20
N MET A 78 -12.46 7.23 -20.96
CA MET A 78 -11.76 6.11 -20.34
C MET A 78 -12.30 5.79 -18.95
N SER A 79 -12.50 6.82 -18.12
CA SER A 79 -13.02 6.65 -16.76
C SER A 79 -14.43 6.05 -16.76
N GLU A 80 -15.31 6.51 -17.66
CA GLU A 80 -16.66 5.97 -17.82
C GLU A 80 -16.65 4.50 -18.25
N ASN A 81 -15.80 4.14 -19.22
CA ASN A 81 -15.66 2.75 -19.67
C ASN A 81 -15.07 1.86 -18.56
N ILE A 82 -14.10 2.36 -17.79
CA ILE A 82 -13.56 1.67 -16.61
C ILE A 82 -14.66 1.43 -15.58
N ASP A 83 -15.46 2.45 -15.28
CA ASP A 83 -16.57 2.34 -14.34
C ASP A 83 -17.64 1.34 -14.77
N ARG A 84 -17.91 1.27 -16.07
CA ARG A 84 -18.97 0.43 -16.65
C ARG A 84 -18.55 -1.03 -16.79
N PHE A 85 -17.33 -1.30 -17.26
CA PHE A 85 -16.91 -2.64 -17.68
C PHE A 85 -15.92 -3.31 -16.73
N ILE A 86 -15.37 -2.57 -15.74
CA ILE A 86 -14.43 -3.12 -14.77
C ILE A 86 -15.09 -3.21 -13.39
N PRO A 87 -15.29 -4.42 -12.84
CA PRO A 87 -15.96 -4.57 -11.56
C PRO A 87 -15.13 -3.98 -10.43
N LYS A 88 -15.81 -3.25 -9.53
CA LYS A 88 -15.24 -2.76 -8.29
C LYS A 88 -15.23 -3.86 -7.24
N LYS A 89 -14.08 -4.07 -6.59
CA LYS A 89 -13.96 -4.87 -5.37
C LYS A 89 -13.92 -3.93 -4.18
N LYS A 90 -14.75 -4.23 -3.17
CA LYS A 90 -14.62 -3.59 -1.87
C LYS A 90 -13.26 -3.95 -1.29
N THR A 91 -12.51 -2.94 -0.87
CA THR A 91 -11.34 -3.19 -0.02
C THR A 91 -11.85 -3.66 1.33
N ILE A 92 -12.03 -4.98 1.49
CA ILE A 92 -12.33 -5.57 2.79
C ILE A 92 -11.15 -5.20 3.67
N ARG A 93 -11.40 -4.49 4.79
CA ARG A 93 -10.39 -4.30 5.82
C ARG A 93 -9.83 -5.67 6.11
N LYS A 94 -8.54 -5.89 5.82
CA LYS A 94 -7.88 -7.14 6.19
C LYS A 94 -8.21 -7.35 7.66
N PHE A 95 -9.02 -8.37 7.97
CA PHE A 95 -9.10 -8.87 9.33
C PHE A 95 -7.66 -9.01 9.80
N ILE A 96 -7.37 -8.55 11.03
CA ILE A 96 -6.03 -8.63 11.63
C ILE A 96 -5.58 -10.06 11.45
N SER A 97 -4.78 -10.29 10.41
CA SER A 97 -4.40 -11.63 10.02
C SER A 97 -3.39 -12.06 11.06
N PRO A 98 -3.41 -13.34 11.47
CA PRO A 98 -2.37 -13.82 12.36
C PRO A 98 -1.01 -13.48 11.74
N PRO A 99 -0.01 -13.11 12.56
CA PRO A 99 1.34 -12.87 12.07
C PRO A 99 1.82 -14.02 11.20
N LEU A 100 2.59 -13.73 10.15
CA LEU A 100 3.02 -14.73 9.15
C LEU A 100 3.81 -15.90 9.75
N TRP A 101 4.48 -15.68 10.89
CA TRP A 101 5.20 -16.71 11.62
C TRP A 101 4.30 -17.64 12.45
N MET A 102 3.00 -17.35 12.60
CA MET A 102 2.12 -18.06 13.52
C MET A 102 1.54 -19.31 12.88
N ASP A 103 1.96 -20.48 13.38
CA ASP A 103 1.40 -21.78 13.01
C ASP A 103 0.24 -22.21 13.94
N ARG A 104 -0.41 -23.32 13.59
CA ARG A 104 -1.55 -23.87 14.34
C ARG A 104 -1.16 -24.30 15.75
N ALA A 105 0.05 -24.87 15.91
CA ALA A 105 0.57 -25.35 17.19
C ALA A 105 0.81 -24.17 18.15
N THR A 106 1.45 -23.11 17.68
CA THR A 106 1.70 -21.88 18.44
C THR A 106 0.41 -21.19 18.82
N LYS A 107 -0.56 -21.11 17.90
CA LYS A 107 -1.90 -20.58 18.21
C LYS A 107 -2.57 -21.40 19.32
N SER A 108 -2.50 -22.73 19.25
CA SER A 108 -3.02 -23.62 20.28
C SER A 108 -2.35 -23.37 21.65
N ALA A 109 -1.02 -23.23 21.67
CA ALA A 109 -0.27 -22.92 22.89
C ALA A 109 -0.66 -21.56 23.51
N ILE A 110 -0.86 -20.53 22.69
CA ILE A 110 -1.36 -19.21 23.13
C ILE A 110 -2.74 -19.33 23.77
N VAL A 111 -3.65 -20.07 23.13
CA VAL A 111 -5.01 -20.31 23.65
C VAL A 111 -4.96 -21.09 24.96
N LYS A 112 -4.11 -22.12 25.04
CA LYS A 112 -3.92 -22.95 26.24
C LYS A 112 -3.43 -22.12 27.42
N LYS A 113 -2.41 -21.26 27.21
CA LYS A 113 -1.92 -20.29 28.20
C LYS A 113 -3.03 -19.36 28.70
N ARG A 114 -3.84 -18.81 27.79
CA ARG A 114 -4.97 -17.92 28.17
C ARG A 114 -6.03 -18.65 28.99
N LYS A 115 -6.36 -19.89 28.61
CA LYS A 115 -7.32 -20.72 29.36
C LYS A 115 -6.82 -21.06 30.76
N SER A 116 -5.55 -21.44 30.90
CA SER A 116 -4.96 -21.76 32.21
C SER A 116 -4.86 -20.52 33.11
N TRP A 117 -4.55 -19.35 32.55
CA TRP A 117 -4.60 -18.07 33.28
C TRP A 117 -6.00 -17.74 33.80
N LYS A 118 -7.04 -17.83 32.95
CA LYS A 118 -8.43 -17.59 33.37
C LYS A 118 -8.85 -18.54 34.49
N LYS A 119 -8.48 -19.83 34.37
CA LYS A 119 -8.74 -20.84 35.42
C LYS A 119 -8.03 -20.51 36.73
N TYR A 120 -6.77 -20.07 36.67
CA TYR A 120 -6.05 -19.60 37.85
C TYR A 120 -6.69 -18.36 38.48
N LYS A 121 -7.12 -17.37 37.68
CA LYS A 121 -7.80 -16.17 38.17
C LYS A 121 -9.10 -16.48 38.91
N TYR A 122 -9.85 -17.48 38.46
CA TYR A 122 -11.09 -17.94 39.10
C TYR A 122 -10.83 -18.73 40.38
N LEU A 123 -9.93 -19.72 40.35
CA LEU A 123 -9.71 -20.63 41.48
C LEU A 123 -8.72 -20.10 42.53
N ARG A 124 -7.79 -19.22 42.14
CA ARG A 124 -6.70 -18.65 42.96
C ARG A 124 -5.86 -19.67 43.76
N ASN A 125 -5.75 -20.90 43.26
CA ASN A 125 -5.01 -21.98 43.90
C ASN A 125 -3.65 -22.25 43.24
N ASN A 126 -2.73 -22.86 43.99
CA ASN A 126 -1.37 -23.20 43.53
C ASN A 126 -1.35 -24.21 42.37
N LEU A 127 -2.27 -25.19 42.35
CA LEU A 127 -2.34 -26.19 41.28
C LEU A 127 -2.67 -25.58 39.89
N PRO A 128 -3.73 -24.75 39.74
CA PRO A 128 -3.96 -23.94 38.54
C PRO A 128 -2.79 -23.02 38.18
N TYR A 129 -2.09 -22.44 39.16
CA TYR A 129 -0.94 -21.58 38.90
C TYR A 129 0.23 -22.37 38.30
N ALA A 130 0.59 -23.53 38.86
CA ALA A 130 1.63 -24.40 38.33
C ALA A 130 1.32 -24.84 36.87
N LYS A 131 0.05 -25.16 36.59
CA LYS A 131 -0.41 -25.43 35.21
C LYS A 131 -0.24 -24.22 34.30
N TYR A 132 -0.60 -23.03 34.76
CA TYR A 132 -0.39 -21.79 34.00
C TYR A 132 1.09 -21.55 33.71
N VAL A 133 1.98 -21.73 34.68
CA VAL A 133 3.44 -21.58 34.49
C VAL A 133 3.97 -22.55 33.43
N LYS A 134 3.52 -23.82 33.45
CA LYS A 134 3.86 -24.81 32.42
C LYS A 134 3.38 -24.36 31.03
N ASP A 135 2.09 -24.05 30.90
CA ASP A 135 1.48 -23.64 29.64
C ASP A 135 2.08 -22.31 29.12
N ARG A 136 2.50 -21.41 30.01
CA ARG A 136 3.23 -20.17 29.67
C ARG A 136 4.59 -20.49 29.06
N ASN A 137 5.38 -21.37 29.69
CA ASN A 137 6.70 -21.72 29.18
C ASN A 137 6.61 -22.45 27.83
N GLU A 138 5.65 -23.36 27.68
CA GLU A 138 5.32 -24.02 26.40
C GLU A 138 4.96 -22.98 25.33
N CYS A 139 4.08 -22.03 25.65
CA CYS A 139 3.70 -20.95 24.74
C CYS A 139 4.91 -20.07 24.33
N THR A 140 5.77 -19.70 25.28
CA THR A 140 6.97 -18.90 24.99
C THR A 140 7.91 -19.62 24.03
N ASN A 141 8.15 -20.92 24.27
CA ASN A 141 9.00 -21.73 23.40
C ASN A 141 8.39 -21.91 22.00
N ALA A 142 7.08 -22.19 21.91
CA ALA A 142 6.39 -22.31 20.63
C ALA A 142 6.48 -21.01 19.81
N VAL A 143 6.20 -19.86 20.42
CA VAL A 143 6.30 -18.55 19.75
C VAL A 143 7.73 -18.27 19.28
N ARG A 144 8.74 -18.57 20.11
CA ARG A 144 10.15 -18.37 19.75
C ARG A 144 10.55 -19.24 18.56
N ASN A 145 10.20 -20.53 18.59
CA ASN A 145 10.55 -21.48 17.53
C ASN A 145 9.82 -21.15 16.22
N ALA A 146 8.55 -20.75 16.29
CA ALA A 146 7.77 -20.40 15.10
C ALA A 146 8.32 -19.15 14.40
N LYS A 147 8.71 -18.11 15.17
CA LYS A 147 9.40 -16.94 14.63
C LYS A 147 10.73 -17.30 13.98
N LEU A 148 11.57 -18.07 14.68
CA LEU A 148 12.87 -18.48 14.16
C LEU A 148 12.74 -19.29 12.87
N SER A 149 11.81 -20.26 12.83
CA SER A 149 11.58 -21.10 11.64
C SER A 149 11.11 -20.28 10.45
N PHE A 150 10.24 -19.29 10.69
CA PHE A 150 9.78 -18.37 9.66
C PHE A 150 10.92 -17.48 9.14
N GLU A 151 11.72 -16.90 10.03
CA GLU A 151 12.85 -16.05 9.66
C GLU A 151 13.93 -16.83 8.89
N GLN A 152 14.22 -18.07 9.30
CA GLN A 152 15.11 -18.98 8.56
C GLN A 152 14.58 -19.27 7.15
N LYS A 153 13.27 -19.55 7.02
CA LYS A 153 12.65 -19.76 5.71
C LYS A 153 12.80 -18.54 4.81
N VAL A 154 12.51 -17.34 5.32
CA VAL A 154 12.67 -16.09 4.57
C VAL A 154 14.12 -15.87 4.15
N ALA A 155 15.09 -16.17 5.02
CA ALA A 155 16.50 -16.04 4.71
C ALA A 155 16.95 -17.01 3.60
N LEU A 156 16.54 -18.28 3.68
CA LEU A 156 16.84 -19.30 2.67
C LEU A 156 16.22 -18.96 1.30
N GLU A 157 14.97 -18.48 1.31
CA GLU A 157 14.25 -18.13 0.08
C GLU A 157 14.64 -16.75 -0.47
N SER A 158 15.47 -15.96 0.22
CA SER A 158 15.76 -14.57 -0.14
C SER A 158 16.29 -14.38 -1.58
N LYS A 159 17.10 -15.33 -2.06
CA LYS A 159 17.66 -15.30 -3.42
C LYS A 159 16.67 -15.72 -4.50
N ILE A 160 15.70 -16.57 -4.16
CA ILE A 160 14.70 -17.13 -5.09
C ILE A 160 13.44 -16.25 -5.11
N ASN A 161 13.05 -15.74 -3.94
CA ASN A 161 11.86 -14.94 -3.69
C ASN A 161 12.23 -13.65 -2.94
N VAL A 162 12.85 -12.72 -3.67
CA VAL A 162 13.24 -11.40 -3.15
C VAL A 162 12.04 -10.66 -2.53
N LYS A 163 10.83 -10.92 -3.02
CA LYS A 163 9.59 -10.31 -2.53
C LYS A 163 9.24 -10.76 -1.10
N SER A 164 9.46 -12.03 -0.73
CA SER A 164 9.18 -12.50 0.64
C SER A 164 10.09 -11.82 1.66
N PHE A 165 11.37 -11.62 1.29
CA PHE A 165 12.34 -10.89 2.09
C PHE A 165 11.93 -9.43 2.29
N TRP A 166 11.64 -8.68 1.22
CA TRP A 166 11.23 -7.27 1.35
C TRP A 166 9.90 -7.10 2.07
N ASN A 167 8.95 -8.03 1.89
CA ASN A 167 7.73 -8.03 2.69
C ASN A 167 8.02 -8.18 4.19
N TYR A 168 8.96 -9.06 4.56
CA TYR A 168 9.39 -9.21 5.94
C TYR A 168 10.05 -7.94 6.48
N VAL A 169 11.02 -7.37 5.75
CA VAL A 169 11.71 -6.13 6.13
C VAL A 169 10.70 -4.99 6.32
N ASN A 170 9.85 -4.76 5.32
CA ASN A 170 8.82 -3.70 5.38
C ASN A 170 7.82 -3.92 6.52
N SER A 171 7.55 -5.17 6.93
CA SER A 171 6.70 -5.44 8.10
C SER A 171 7.35 -5.08 9.45
N LYS A 172 8.68 -4.93 9.48
CA LYS A 172 9.45 -4.52 10.66
C LYS A 172 9.74 -3.03 10.69
N LEU A 173 9.81 -2.41 9.52
CA LEU A 173 9.95 -0.96 9.40
C LEU A 173 8.65 -0.29 9.85
N LYS A 174 8.77 0.71 10.73
CA LYS A 174 7.64 1.53 11.22
C LYS A 174 7.39 2.76 10.35
N THR A 175 8.11 2.91 9.25
CA THR A 175 7.98 4.03 8.33
C THR A 175 6.66 3.90 7.57
N GLY A 176 5.72 4.80 7.86
CA GLY A 176 4.55 4.97 7.02
C GLY A 176 4.97 5.30 5.60
N SER A 177 4.31 4.69 4.61
CA SER A 177 4.57 4.92 3.19
C SER A 177 3.95 6.24 2.72
N GLY A 178 4.35 7.35 3.33
CA GLY A 178 3.86 8.69 3.01
C GLY A 178 5.00 9.70 3.06
N ILE A 179 4.95 10.66 2.12
CA ILE A 179 5.81 11.84 2.18
C ILE A 179 5.46 12.57 3.47
N GLY A 180 6.48 12.90 4.27
CA GLY A 180 6.33 13.69 5.49
C GLY A 180 5.69 15.05 5.21
N THR A 181 5.38 15.79 6.25
CA THR A 181 4.95 17.19 6.09
C THR A 181 6.10 17.96 5.44
N LEU A 182 5.82 18.69 4.36
CA LEU A 182 6.82 19.52 3.67
C LEU A 182 6.67 20.97 4.14
N GLU A 183 7.76 21.72 4.14
CA GLU A 183 7.74 23.15 4.40
C GLU A 183 7.54 23.90 3.07
N LYS A 184 6.58 24.83 3.06
CA LYS A 184 6.31 25.71 1.93
C LYS A 184 7.30 26.88 1.92
N PRO A 185 7.48 27.58 0.79
CA PRO A 185 8.32 28.78 0.73
C PRO A 185 7.91 29.91 1.69
N ASP A 186 6.64 29.93 2.11
CA ASP A 186 6.09 30.89 3.08
C ASP A 186 6.32 30.49 4.56
N GLY A 187 7.02 29.37 4.82
CA GLY A 187 7.28 28.82 6.15
C GLY A 187 6.12 28.03 6.74
N THR A 188 5.00 27.85 6.02
CA THR A 188 3.88 27.02 6.48
C THR A 188 4.06 25.54 6.10
N LEU A 189 3.31 24.67 6.77
CA LEU A 189 3.44 23.22 6.62
C LEU A 189 2.40 22.63 5.63
N ALA A 190 2.88 22.00 4.57
CA ALA A 190 2.08 21.23 3.63
C ALA A 190 1.73 19.85 4.21
N SER A 191 0.54 19.77 4.81
CA SER A 191 0.00 18.55 5.40
C SER A 191 -0.88 17.74 4.44
N SER A 192 -1.57 18.41 3.50
CA SER A 192 -2.46 17.79 2.51
C SER A 192 -1.68 17.18 1.33
N THR A 193 -2.25 16.19 0.65
CA THR A 193 -1.65 15.60 -0.56
C THR A 193 -1.49 16.62 -1.68
N ALA A 194 -2.50 17.47 -1.91
CA ALA A 194 -2.47 18.50 -2.94
C ALA A 194 -1.37 19.53 -2.66
N ASP A 195 -1.28 20.00 -1.41
CA ASP A 195 -0.25 20.95 -0.98
C ASP A 195 1.15 20.37 -1.18
N LYS A 196 1.34 19.08 -0.85
CA LYS A 196 2.63 18.41 -1.06
C LYS A 196 2.98 18.29 -2.53
N VAL A 197 2.01 17.97 -3.40
CA VAL A 197 2.22 17.91 -4.85
C VAL A 197 2.63 19.27 -5.38
N GLU A 198 1.96 20.34 -4.95
CA GLU A 198 2.27 21.70 -5.38
C GLU A 198 3.68 22.13 -4.97
N VAL A 199 4.06 21.92 -3.70
CA VAL A 199 5.41 22.22 -3.20
C VAL A 199 6.48 21.46 -3.98
N LEU A 200 6.27 20.17 -4.23
CA LEU A 200 7.20 19.35 -5.01
C LEU A 200 7.28 19.83 -6.46
N ASN A 201 6.14 20.17 -7.08
CA ASN A 201 6.11 20.66 -8.44
C ASN A 201 6.87 21.99 -8.58
N GLN A 202 6.68 22.92 -7.65
CA GLN A 202 7.42 24.18 -7.59
C GLN A 202 8.92 23.95 -7.44
N PHE A 203 9.33 23.04 -6.54
CA PHE A 203 10.73 22.68 -6.35
C PHE A 203 11.36 22.04 -7.60
N PHE A 204 10.68 21.07 -8.22
CA PHE A 204 11.20 20.44 -9.44
C PHE A 204 11.26 21.40 -10.61
N THR A 205 10.31 22.34 -10.69
CA THR A 205 10.31 23.39 -11.71
C THR A 205 11.49 24.36 -11.52
N SER A 206 11.83 24.71 -10.28
CA SER A 206 12.92 25.66 -10.01
C SER A 206 14.31 25.11 -10.31
N VAL A 207 14.51 23.79 -10.25
CA VAL A 207 15.78 23.13 -10.59
C VAL A 207 15.89 22.79 -12.08
N PHE A 208 14.83 22.98 -12.87
CA PHE A 208 14.95 22.81 -14.32
C PHE A 208 15.80 23.92 -14.92
N THR A 209 16.70 23.53 -15.82
CA THR A 209 17.51 24.47 -16.59
C THR A 209 16.58 25.27 -17.49
N HIS A 210 16.53 26.59 -17.28
CA HIS A 210 15.73 27.45 -18.14
C HIS A 210 16.46 27.58 -19.47
N ARG A 211 15.71 27.61 -20.58
CA ARG A 211 16.30 27.61 -21.94
C ARG A 211 17.31 28.74 -22.17
N GLY A 212 17.23 29.83 -21.40
CA GLY A 212 18.17 30.95 -21.44
C GLY A 212 19.49 30.75 -20.67
N ASP A 213 19.60 29.73 -19.83
CA ASP A 213 20.85 29.39 -19.11
C ASP A 213 21.74 28.42 -19.91
N LEU A 214 21.23 27.91 -21.04
CA LEU A 214 22.04 27.18 -22.00
C LEU A 214 22.92 28.19 -22.72
N LYS A 215 24.25 28.01 -22.65
CA LYS A 215 25.15 28.69 -23.58
C LYS A 215 24.64 28.37 -24.99
N ASP A 216 24.40 29.41 -25.80
CA ASP A 216 24.16 29.22 -27.23
C ASP A 216 25.30 28.35 -27.76
N TYR A 217 24.98 27.08 -28.02
CA TYR A 217 25.86 26.25 -28.81
C TYR A 217 25.83 26.87 -30.19
N ASP A 218 27.00 27.19 -30.72
CA ASP A 218 27.16 27.71 -32.07
C ASP A 218 26.51 26.70 -33.03
N THR A 219 25.30 27.01 -33.49
CA THR A 219 24.48 26.15 -34.37
C THR A 219 24.92 26.30 -35.83
N ASN A 220 26.20 26.57 -36.06
CA ASN A 220 26.86 26.52 -37.38
C ASN A 220 26.94 25.10 -37.98
N SER A 221 26.09 24.17 -37.55
CA SER A 221 25.68 23.06 -38.41
C SER A 221 24.43 23.51 -39.15
N GLU A 222 24.56 23.78 -40.45
CA GLU A 222 23.45 23.83 -41.40
C GLU A 222 22.71 22.48 -41.40
N SER A 223 21.93 22.20 -40.37
CA SER A 223 20.99 21.10 -40.38
C SER A 223 19.66 21.67 -40.85
N ASN A 224 19.38 21.54 -42.14
CA ASN A 224 18.05 21.78 -42.74
C ASN A 224 16.97 20.78 -42.25
N ASN A 225 17.23 20.06 -41.15
CA ASN A 225 16.33 19.08 -40.57
C ASN A 225 15.54 19.75 -39.45
N PHE A 226 14.51 20.50 -39.82
CA PHE A 226 13.49 20.90 -38.87
C PHE A 226 12.62 19.69 -38.52
N LEU A 227 12.33 19.49 -37.22
CA LEU A 227 11.30 18.57 -36.78
C LEU A 227 9.96 19.27 -36.96
N ASP A 228 9.49 19.33 -38.21
CA ASP A 228 8.25 20.06 -38.54
C ASP A 228 7.02 19.30 -38.03
N ASP A 229 6.94 18.00 -38.33
CA ASP A 229 5.80 17.16 -37.96
C ASP A 229 6.24 15.83 -37.35
N ILE A 230 5.78 15.57 -36.12
CA ILE A 230 5.87 14.24 -35.51
C ILE A 230 4.60 13.48 -35.90
N ASN A 231 4.70 12.66 -36.94
CA ASN A 231 3.61 11.78 -37.33
C ASN A 231 3.67 10.50 -36.49
N ILE A 232 2.74 10.36 -35.54
CA ILE A 232 2.61 9.16 -34.71
C ILE A 232 1.49 8.32 -35.30
N CYS A 233 1.84 7.25 -36.00
CA CYS A 233 0.86 6.34 -36.59
C CYS A 233 0.48 5.22 -35.63
N GLN A 234 -0.65 4.55 -35.90
CA GLN A 234 -1.14 3.43 -35.09
C GLN A 234 -0.10 2.30 -34.99
N GLU A 235 0.61 2.03 -36.08
CA GLU A 235 1.67 1.01 -36.15
C GLU A 235 2.83 1.30 -35.19
N ASP A 236 3.21 2.57 -35.02
CA ASP A 236 4.28 3.00 -34.12
C ASP A 236 3.90 2.74 -32.67
N VAL A 237 2.67 3.11 -32.31
CA VAL A 237 2.11 2.87 -30.98
C VAL A 237 2.02 1.37 -30.69
N LEU A 238 1.50 0.59 -31.64
CA LEU A 238 1.35 -0.86 -31.50
C LEU A 238 2.71 -1.56 -31.35
N THR A 239 3.71 -1.13 -32.11
CA THR A 239 5.08 -1.65 -32.01
C THR A 239 5.69 -1.39 -30.63
N LYS A 240 5.41 -0.23 -30.03
CA LYS A 240 5.87 0.11 -28.68
C LYS A 240 5.12 -0.68 -27.61
N LEU A 241 3.80 -0.82 -27.74
CA LEU A 241 2.98 -1.61 -26.82
C LEU A 241 3.40 -3.08 -26.80
N ASN A 242 3.69 -3.68 -27.96
CA ASN A 242 4.14 -5.08 -28.05
C ASN A 242 5.53 -5.32 -27.43
N LYS A 243 6.36 -4.27 -27.31
CA LYS A 243 7.66 -4.35 -26.65
C LYS A 243 7.56 -4.26 -25.11
N LEU A 244 6.39 -3.92 -24.57
CA LEU A 244 6.17 -3.87 -23.13
C LEU A 244 6.12 -5.29 -22.55
N LYS A 245 6.82 -5.46 -21.43
CA LYS A 245 6.84 -6.72 -20.69
C LYS A 245 5.56 -6.84 -19.87
N THR A 246 4.65 -7.73 -20.26
CA THR A 246 3.36 -7.95 -19.59
C THR A 246 3.50 -8.52 -18.17
N ASP A 247 4.66 -9.09 -17.84
CA ASP A 247 5.00 -9.64 -16.53
C ASP A 247 5.60 -8.61 -15.56
N LYS A 248 5.91 -7.39 -16.04
CA LYS A 248 6.45 -6.31 -15.22
C LYS A 248 5.47 -5.15 -15.18
N SER A 249 5.19 -4.65 -13.98
CA SER A 249 4.50 -3.38 -13.82
C SER A 249 5.36 -2.28 -14.43
N ALA A 250 4.75 -1.39 -15.22
CA ALA A 250 5.32 -0.10 -15.57
C ALA A 250 5.49 0.78 -14.33
#